data_AF-A0A939JJC9-F1
#
_entry.id   AF-A0A939JJC9-F1
#
_cell.length_a   1.000
_cell.length_b   1.000
_cell.length_c   1.000
_cell.angle_alpha   90.00
_cell.angle_beta   90.00
_cell.angle_gamma   90.00
#
_symmetry.space_group_name_H-M   'P 1'
#
loop_
_entity.id
_entity.type
_entity.pdbx_description
1 polymer ?
#
loop_
_entity_poly.entity_id
_entity_poly.type
_entity_poly.pdbx_seq_one_letter_code
_entity_poly.pdbx_strand_id
1 'polypeptide(L)'
;QEALHGVAWMGPATVFPQAVGLGATWNPELVRRVGEAVSRETRAMRARDERVGLNVWAPTVNLLRHPLWGRNEEGYSEDPRLTSAIAT
;
A
#
# COMPACT_ATOMS: atom_id res chain seq x y z
N GLN A 1 -4.78 10.83 -4.03
CA GLN A 1 -5.57 10.01 -3.08
C GLN A 1 -4.63 9.01 -2.47
N GLU A 2 -4.80 8.65 -1.21
CA GLU A 2 -3.90 7.73 -0.51
C GLU A 2 -4.39 6.28 -0.67
N ALA A 3 -3.44 5.35 -0.81
CA ALA A 3 -3.74 3.94 -1.01
C ALA A 3 -2.77 2.99 -0.28
N LEU A 4 -2.14 3.45 0.81
CA LEU A 4 -1.05 2.74 1.50
C LEU A 4 -1.42 1.31 1.90
N HIS A 5 -2.62 1.12 2.45
CA HIS A 5 -3.12 -0.18 2.93
C HIS A 5 -4.61 -0.35 2.59
N GLY A 6 -5.01 0.12 1.41
CA GLY A 6 -6.41 0.31 1.03
C GLY A 6 -6.69 1.74 0.60
N VAL A 7 -7.75 1.98 -0.18
CA VAL A 7 -8.10 3.33 -0.62
C VAL A 7 -8.63 4.13 0.57
N ALA A 8 -7.98 5.25 0.89
CA ALA A 8 -8.39 6.10 2.00
C ALA A 8 -9.24 7.29 1.53
N TRP A 9 -10.05 7.84 2.44
CA TRP A 9 -10.78 9.11 2.30
C TRP A 9 -11.95 9.15 1.29
N MET A 10 -12.28 8.02 0.64
CA MET A 10 -13.25 7.96 -0.47
C MET A 10 -14.50 7.10 -0.16
N GLY A 11 -14.78 6.89 1.14
CA GLY A 11 -15.87 6.04 1.63
C GLY A 11 -15.41 4.65 2.04
N PRO A 12 -16.34 3.69 2.24
CA PRO A 12 -16.01 2.33 2.65
C PRO A 12 -15.12 1.63 1.62
N ALA A 13 -13.99 1.10 2.08
CA ALA A 13 -13.00 0.36 1.32
C ALA A 13 -12.41 -0.75 2.18
N THR A 14 -11.72 -1.71 1.56
CA THR A 14 -11.02 -2.75 2.32
C THR A 14 -9.80 -2.13 3.02
N VAL A 15 -9.63 -2.48 4.30
CA VAL A 15 -8.42 -2.13 5.07
C VAL A 15 -7.52 -3.37 5.12
N PHE A 16 -6.40 -3.31 4.42
CA PHE A 16 -5.38 -4.36 4.43
C PHE A 16 -4.41 -4.17 5.61
N PRO A 17 -3.62 -5.20 5.97
CA PRO A 17 -2.50 -5.04 6.89
C PRO A 17 -1.58 -3.90 6.44
N GLN A 18 -1.01 -3.18 7.40
CA GLN A 18 0.03 -2.18 7.14
C GLN A 18 1.21 -2.80 6.38
N ALA A 19 1.96 -1.96 5.65
CA ALA A 19 3.03 -2.43 4.76
C ALA A 19 4.09 -3.25 5.49
N VAL A 20 4.41 -2.93 6.75
CA VAL A 20 5.34 -3.73 7.57
C VAL A 20 4.85 -5.17 7.78
N GLY A 21 3.53 -5.35 7.94
CA GLY A 21 2.90 -6.65 8.06
C GLY A 21 2.90 -7.42 6.75
N LEU A 22 2.71 -6.72 5.62
CA LEU A 22 2.85 -7.30 4.28
C LEU A 22 4.30 -7.69 3.99
N GLY A 23 5.27 -6.86 4.40
CA GLY A 23 6.70 -7.14 4.32
C GLY A 23 7.09 -8.42 5.05
N ALA A 24 6.54 -8.62 6.25
CA ALA A 24 6.75 -9.81 7.07
C ALA A 24 6.22 -11.12 6.45
N THR A 25 5.44 -11.06 5.37
CA THR A 25 4.97 -12.26 4.66
C THR A 25 6.00 -12.85 3.71
N TRP A 26 7.03 -12.08 3.31
CA TRP A 26 8.00 -12.46 2.28
C TRP A 26 7.35 -12.96 0.97
N ASN A 27 6.15 -12.44 0.65
CA ASN A 27 5.32 -12.93 -0.44
C ASN A 27 4.98 -11.80 -1.44
N PRO A 28 5.83 -11.58 -2.47
CA PRO A 28 5.59 -10.56 -3.49
C PRO A 28 4.27 -10.74 -4.24
N GLU A 29 3.88 -11.99 -4.49
CA GLU A 29 2.63 -12.32 -5.17
C GLU A 29 1.40 -11.90 -4.35
N LEU A 30 1.46 -12.03 -3.03
CA LEU A 30 0.41 -11.52 -2.15
C LEU A 30 0.28 -10.00 -2.25
N VAL A 31 1.40 -9.27 -2.21
CA VAL A 31 1.40 -7.80 -2.28
C VAL A 31 0.88 -7.31 -3.64
N ARG A 32 1.26 -7.99 -4.72
CA ARG A 32 0.71 -7.76 -6.06
C ARG A 32 -0.81 -7.91 -6.09
N ARG A 33 -1.36 -8.98 -5.49
CA ARG A 33 -2.82 -9.18 -5.40
C ARG A 33 -3.52 -8.12 -4.54
N VAL A 34 -2.88 -7.62 -3.49
CA VAL A 34 -3.38 -6.48 -2.70
C VAL A 34 -3.43 -5.23 -3.59
N GLY A 35 -2.37 -4.93 -4.34
CA GLY A 35 -2.34 -3.82 -5.29
C GLY A 35 -3.45 -3.91 -6.35
N GLU A 36 -3.70 -5.11 -6.89
CA GLU A 36 -4.83 -5.34 -7.81
C GLU A 36 -6.19 -5.07 -7.17
N ALA A 37 -6.39 -5.51 -5.92
CA ALA A 37 -7.64 -5.28 -5.19
C ALA A 37 -7.86 -3.77 -4.96
N VAL A 38 -6.85 -3.06 -4.47
CA VAL A 38 -6.86 -1.59 -4.30
C VAL A 38 -7.13 -0.88 -5.62
N SER A 39 -6.54 -1.36 -6.73
CA SER A 39 -6.76 -0.81 -8.06
C SER A 39 -8.20 -0.99 -8.55
N ARG A 40 -8.84 -2.14 -8.24
CA ARG A 40 -10.26 -2.39 -8.51
C ARG A 40 -11.15 -1.47 -7.68
N GLU A 41 -10.87 -1.31 -6.39
CA GLU A 41 -11.64 -0.42 -5.51
C GLU A 41 -11.54 1.05 -5.95
N THR A 42 -10.35 1.52 -6.30
CA THR A 42 -10.13 2.88 -6.81
C THR A 42 -10.95 3.16 -8.07
N ARG A 43 -10.97 2.21 -9.03
CA ARG A 43 -11.79 2.32 -10.24
C ARG A 43 -13.29 2.27 -9.96
N ALA A 44 -13.72 1.45 -9.00
CA ALA A 44 -15.12 1.40 -8.58
C ALA A 44 -15.57 2.73 -7.94
N MET A 45 -14.70 3.37 -7.16
CA MET A 45 -14.96 4.71 -6.63
C MET A 45 -15.02 5.76 -7.75
N ARG A 46 -14.10 5.72 -8.73
CA ARG A 46 -14.12 6.59 -9.91
C ARG A 46 -15.41 6.47 -10.71
N ALA A 47 -15.94 5.26 -10.86
CA ALA A 47 -17.20 5.04 -11.56
C ALA A 47 -18.41 5.66 -10.83
N ARG A 48 -18.30 5.91 -9.51
CA ARG A 48 -19.32 6.57 -8.70
C ARG A 48 -19.14 8.09 -8.64
N ASP A 49 -17.90 8.58 -8.72
CA ASP A 49 -17.57 10.01 -8.69
C ASP A 49 -16.37 10.30 -9.61
N GLU A 50 -16.61 11.05 -10.68
CA GLU A 50 -15.58 11.40 -11.67
C GLU A 50 -14.47 12.31 -11.13
N ARG A 51 -14.60 12.83 -9.90
CA ARG A 51 -13.56 13.62 -9.24
C ARG A 51 -12.48 12.75 -8.58
N VAL A 52 -12.77 11.48 -8.32
CA VAL A 52 -11.81 10.49 -7.81
C VAL A 52 -10.65 10.37 -8.79
N GLY A 53 -9.41 10.50 -8.34
CA GLY A 53 -8.23 10.29 -9.20
C GLY A 53 -7.99 8.81 -9.54
N LEU A 54 -7.27 8.53 -10.62
CA LEU A 54 -6.75 7.17 -10.88
C LEU A 54 -5.28 7.01 -10.48
N ASN A 55 -4.63 8.11 -10.10
CA ASN A 55 -3.33 8.11 -9.46
C ASN A 55 -3.51 8.09 -7.94
N VAL A 56 -2.79 7.19 -7.28
CA VAL A 56 -2.81 7.01 -5.82
C VAL A 56 -1.40 7.06 -5.25
N TRP A 57 -1.29 7.47 -4.00
CA TRP A 57 -0.03 7.51 -3.25
C TRP A 57 0.19 6.17 -2.56
N ALA A 58 0.94 5.31 -3.23
CA ALA A 58 1.48 4.05 -2.77
C ALA A 58 2.52 3.56 -3.81
N PRO A 59 3.46 2.68 -3.43
CA PRO A 59 3.77 2.25 -2.07
C PRO A 59 4.72 3.22 -1.34
N THR A 60 4.89 3.06 -0.03
CA THR A 60 5.97 3.71 0.74
C THR A 60 7.20 2.80 0.73
N VAL A 61 8.27 3.25 0.06
CA VAL A 61 9.48 2.43 -0.20
C VAL A 61 10.70 2.87 0.60
N ASN A 62 10.53 3.79 1.54
CA ASN A 62 11.59 4.20 2.45
C ASN A 62 12.04 3.01 3.31
N LEU A 63 13.35 2.89 3.52
CA LEU A 63 13.90 1.86 4.40
C LEU A 63 13.67 2.24 5.86
N LEU A 64 13.26 1.26 6.67
CA LEU A 64 12.94 1.42 8.09
C LEU A 64 14.21 1.50 8.96
N ARG A 65 15.08 2.48 8.70
CA ARG A 65 16.44 2.52 9.26
C ARG A 65 16.51 2.87 10.73
N HIS A 66 15.62 3.74 11.19
CA HIS A 66 15.62 4.22 12.56
C HIS A 66 14.36 3.72 13.25
N PRO A 67 14.45 2.89 14.31
CA PRO A 67 13.28 2.24 14.91
C PRO A 67 12.28 3.23 15.51
N LEU A 68 12.73 4.44 15.90
CA LEU A 68 11.84 5.49 16.41
C LEU A 68 11.16 6.33 15.32
N TRP A 69 11.35 6.03 14.04
CA TRP A 69 10.61 6.73 12.99
C TRP A 69 9.13 6.31 13.05
N GLY A 70 8.25 7.23 13.44
CA GLY A 70 6.83 6.96 13.66
C GLY A 70 5.99 6.72 12.40
N ARG A 71 6.62 6.45 11.25
CA ARG A 71 5.98 5.97 10.01
C ARG A 71 6.55 4.63 9.56
N ASN A 72 7.30 3.94 10.43
CA ASN A 72 7.93 2.68 10.10
C ASN A 72 6.90 1.61 9.71
N GLU A 73 5.70 1.66 10.26
CA GLU A 73 4.59 0.77 9.92
C GLU A 73 4.17 0.89 8.45
N GLU A 74 4.42 2.04 7.83
CA GLU A 74 4.04 2.31 6.45
C GLU A 74 5.03 1.74 5.43
N GLY A 75 6.27 1.39 5.82
CA GLY A 75 7.26 0.78 4.93
C GLY A 75 7.32 -0.74 5.07
N TYR A 76 7.99 -1.40 4.12
CA TYR A 76 8.05 -2.87 4.09
C TYR A 76 9.13 -3.48 4.99
N SER A 77 10.33 -2.89 5.01
CA SER A 77 11.48 -3.45 5.73
C SER A 77 12.62 -2.44 5.89
N GLU A 78 13.52 -2.69 6.84
CA GLU A 78 14.83 -2.05 6.90
C GLU A 78 15.80 -2.57 5.81
N ASP A 79 15.53 -3.77 5.28
CA ASP A 79 16.37 -4.43 4.29
C ASP A 79 16.03 -3.97 2.85
N PRO A 80 17.02 -3.47 2.08
CA PRO A 80 16.79 -3.00 0.73
C PRO A 80 16.45 -4.12 -0.26
N ARG A 81 16.91 -5.36 -0.06
CA ARG A 81 16.59 -6.46 -0.98
C ARG A 81 15.12 -6.87 -0.84
N LEU A 82 14.66 -7.02 0.40
CA LEU A 82 13.27 -7.35 0.70
C LEU A 82 12.34 -6.23 0.23
N THR A 83 12.66 -4.97 0.53
CA THR A 83 11.86 -3.82 0.09
C THR A 83 11.78 -3.77 -1.44
N SER A 84 12.90 -3.96 -2.15
CA SER A 84 12.91 -3.99 -3.62
C SER A 84 12.16 -5.18 -4.20
N ALA A 85 12.14 -6.33 -3.54
CA ALA A 85 11.45 -7.52 -4.02
C ALA A 85 9.94 -7.45 -3.80
N ILE A 86 9.48 -6.69 -2.79
CA ILE A 86 8.07 -6.57 -2.41
C ILE A 86 7.39 -5.36 -3.03
N ALA A 87 8.11 -4.27 -3.30
CA ALA A 87 7.58 -3.05 -3.89
C ALA A 87 7.27 -3.19 -5.40
N THR A 88 6.45 -4.17 -5.76
CA THR A 88 5.96 -4.50 -7.11
C THR A 88 4.46 -4.35 -7.20
#